data_AF-A0A1C6HYG8-F1
#
_entry.id   AF-A0A1C6HYG8-F1
#
_cell.length_a   1.000
_cell.length_b   1.000
_cell.length_c   1.000
_cell.angle_alpha   90.00
_cell.angle_beta   90.00
_cell.angle_gamma   90.00
#
_symmetry.space_group_name_H-M   'P 1'
#
loop_
_entity.id
_entity.type
_entity.pdbx_description
1 polymer ?
#
loop_
_entity_poly.entity_id
_entity_poly.type
_entity_poly.pdbx_seq_one_letter_code
_entity_poly.pdbx_strand_id
1 'polypeptide(L)'
;MIDPSAGSGTFLIEYMKFITENMKYRNRNANGYNAELGTARAVKDKVLSDWFYPDHRENKWAQTYIYGSEINFNLGTATKVNMILHGDGSTNIFVKDGLLPFSKYEKETAPNAMKGSDEDALYQNREVNGQFDLILTNPPFSVELDNDTKKTVKKDFMFGAKKNSENLFIERWYQLLRENGRLAAVLPESVFDTTENKYIRLFLYKYFKIKAVVSLPQLAFEPYTSTKTSILFAQKKTKAEVKEWNTLWEEASSDWQKLKVRVENLIAVFDGKKQKSKLPSVKALTPDEEKDIIRRMLKSYITIRDDGLSSSELISKYYSELEELCKYDKDTKDSFGFVNTWWVFGEVASKSDYSIFMAEADNVGYKRTKRGEKQMPNELFRTDSNGRILIDDGVNDTILDYMRALHWD
;
A
#
# COMPACT_ATOMS: atom_id res chain seq x y z
N MET A 1 -2.07 9.21 13.81
CA MET A 1 -2.30 9.33 12.36
C MET A 1 -1.28 10.30 11.76
N ILE A 2 -0.81 10.04 10.54
CA ILE A 2 0.04 10.97 9.80
C ILE A 2 -0.35 11.07 8.32
N ASP A 3 -0.22 12.28 7.76
CA ASP A 3 -0.17 12.50 6.31
C ASP A 3 1.22 13.07 5.91
N PRO A 4 2.11 12.29 5.29
CA PRO A 4 3.44 12.75 4.90
C PRO A 4 3.45 13.69 3.69
N SER A 5 2.29 13.98 3.10
CA SER A 5 2.10 14.92 1.99
C SER A 5 0.77 15.65 2.17
N ALA A 6 0.68 16.38 3.28
CA ALA A 6 -0.57 16.86 3.85
C ALA A 6 -1.31 17.89 2.98
N GLY A 7 -0.65 18.56 2.04
CA GLY A 7 -1.26 19.64 1.27
C GLY A 7 -1.86 20.69 2.21
N SER A 8 -3.15 20.99 2.00
CA SER A 8 -3.94 21.90 2.86
C SER A 8 -4.34 21.33 4.24
N GLY A 9 -3.94 20.09 4.54
CA GLY A 9 -4.25 19.40 5.80
C GLY A 9 -5.65 18.82 5.88
N THR A 10 -6.35 18.67 4.75
CA THR A 10 -7.77 18.25 4.73
C THR A 10 -7.99 16.92 5.46
N PHE A 11 -7.16 15.90 5.19
CA PHE A 11 -7.25 14.61 5.91
C PHE A 11 -7.02 14.75 7.41
N LEU A 12 -6.08 15.61 7.82
CA LEU A 12 -5.79 15.86 9.23
C LEU A 12 -6.99 16.47 9.95
N ILE A 13 -7.62 17.46 9.32
CA ILE A 13 -8.76 18.19 9.86
C ILE A 13 -10.01 17.31 9.90
N GLU A 14 -10.31 16.60 8.81
CA GLU A 14 -11.49 15.74 8.75
C GLU A 14 -11.36 14.54 9.69
N TYR A 15 -10.17 13.96 9.83
CA TYR A 15 -9.92 12.93 10.85
C TYR A 15 -10.09 13.47 12.26
N MET A 16 -9.62 14.69 12.53
CA MET A 16 -9.76 15.33 13.84
C MET A 16 -11.23 15.55 14.19
N LYS A 17 -12.01 16.13 13.27
CA LYS A 17 -13.46 16.31 13.42
C LYS A 17 -14.17 14.97 13.62
N PHE A 18 -13.82 13.97 12.82
CA PHE A 18 -14.40 12.63 12.90
C PHE A 18 -14.18 12.01 14.28
N ILE A 19 -12.96 12.03 14.81
CA ILE A 19 -12.67 11.47 16.14
C ILE A 19 -13.40 12.24 17.22
N THR A 20 -13.39 13.58 17.20
CA THR A 20 -14.08 14.39 18.20
C THR A 20 -15.60 14.18 18.16
N GLU A 21 -16.22 14.11 16.98
CA GLU A 21 -17.64 13.81 16.84
C GLU A 21 -17.99 12.46 17.46
N ASN A 22 -17.22 11.42 17.12
CA ASN A 22 -17.52 10.08 17.62
C ASN A 22 -17.25 9.93 19.12
N MET A 23 -16.16 10.53 19.63
CA MET A 23 -15.72 10.35 21.02
C MET A 23 -16.47 11.25 22.00
N LYS A 24 -16.81 12.49 21.60
CA LYS A 24 -17.43 13.49 22.48
C LYS A 24 -18.96 13.54 22.35
N TYR A 25 -19.50 13.30 21.15
CA TYR A 25 -20.91 13.52 20.86
C TYR A 25 -21.69 12.24 20.58
N ARG A 26 -21.17 11.33 19.75
CA ARG A 26 -21.90 10.12 19.31
C ARG A 26 -21.86 8.98 20.32
N ASN A 27 -20.67 8.54 20.72
CA ASN A 27 -20.50 7.27 21.44
C ASN A 27 -20.42 7.49 22.96
N ARG A 28 -21.36 8.24 23.55
CA ARG A 28 -21.36 8.54 24.98
C ARG A 28 -22.60 8.03 25.69
N ASN A 29 -22.42 7.57 26.92
CA ASN A 29 -23.51 7.30 27.84
C ASN A 29 -24.04 8.61 28.48
N ALA A 30 -25.02 8.49 29.39
CA ALA A 30 -25.62 9.61 30.10
C ALA A 30 -24.61 10.52 30.82
N ASN A 31 -23.45 9.98 31.22
CA ASN A 31 -22.38 10.72 31.91
C ASN A 31 -21.36 11.36 30.94
N GLY A 32 -21.60 11.27 29.63
CA GLY A 32 -20.70 11.85 28.62
C GLY A 32 -19.46 11.03 28.30
N TYR A 33 -19.42 9.75 28.70
CA TYR A 33 -18.27 8.85 28.50
C TYR A 33 -18.64 7.66 27.63
N ASN A 34 -17.71 7.24 26.76
CA ASN A 34 -17.86 5.98 26.03
C ASN A 34 -17.50 4.79 26.94
N ALA A 35 -18.49 3.99 27.33
CA ALA A 35 -18.30 2.84 28.21
C ALA A 35 -17.38 1.76 27.61
N GLU A 36 -17.27 1.69 26.28
CA GLU A 36 -16.40 0.74 25.58
C GLU A 36 -14.91 1.03 25.79
N LEU A 37 -14.55 2.25 26.21
CA LEU A 37 -13.16 2.61 26.55
C LEU A 37 -12.70 2.05 27.91
N GLY A 38 -13.59 1.34 28.62
CA GLY A 38 -13.29 0.67 29.88
C GLY A 38 -13.49 1.55 31.12
N THR A 39 -13.00 1.08 32.26
CA THR A 39 -13.25 1.71 33.57
C THR A 39 -12.03 2.40 34.17
N ALA A 40 -10.87 2.34 33.49
CA ALA A 40 -9.62 2.90 33.97
C ALA A 40 -9.73 4.42 34.20
N ARG A 41 -9.39 4.86 35.41
CA ARG A 41 -9.52 6.27 35.82
C ARG A 41 -8.71 7.22 34.94
N ALA A 42 -7.47 6.85 34.59
CA ALA A 42 -6.62 7.67 33.72
C ALA A 42 -7.24 7.93 32.33
N VAL A 43 -7.92 6.93 31.74
CA VAL A 43 -8.60 7.07 30.45
C VAL A 43 -9.81 7.99 30.60
N LYS A 44 -10.60 7.80 31.67
CA LYS A 44 -11.76 8.66 31.97
C LYS A 44 -11.34 10.12 32.14
N ASP A 45 -10.30 10.37 32.94
CA ASP A 45 -9.81 11.73 33.20
C ASP A 45 -9.32 12.40 31.91
N LYS A 46 -8.64 11.65 31.04
CA LYS A 46 -8.21 12.14 29.72
C LYS A 46 -9.39 12.51 28.83
N VAL A 47 -10.39 11.65 28.70
CA VAL A 47 -11.55 11.88 27.82
C VAL A 47 -12.47 12.98 28.36
N LEU A 48 -12.80 12.95 29.66
CA LEU A 48 -13.82 13.81 30.26
C LEU A 48 -13.30 15.18 30.70
N SER A 49 -11.99 15.39 30.74
CA SER A 49 -11.44 16.64 31.30
C SER A 49 -10.25 17.22 30.54
N ASP A 50 -9.61 16.47 29.63
CA ASP A 50 -8.40 16.94 28.95
C ASP A 50 -8.55 17.00 27.42
N TRP A 51 -8.79 15.87 26.77
CA TRP A 51 -8.71 15.71 25.31
C TRP A 51 -9.76 16.50 24.54
N PHE A 52 -10.99 16.51 25.07
CA PHE A 52 -12.17 17.04 24.38
C PHE A 52 -12.75 18.30 25.05
N TYR A 53 -12.04 18.83 26.05
CA TYR A 53 -12.48 19.93 26.89
C TYR A 53 -11.37 20.97 27.14
N PRO A 54 -11.71 22.26 27.32
CA PRO A 54 -13.07 22.84 27.29
C PRO A 54 -13.68 22.88 25.88
N ASP A 55 -14.99 23.15 25.76
CA ASP A 55 -15.70 23.06 24.47
C ASP A 55 -15.12 23.92 23.34
N HIS A 56 -14.57 25.09 23.67
CA HIS A 56 -13.90 25.96 22.70
C HIS A 56 -12.51 25.45 22.26
N ARG A 57 -12.04 24.32 22.80
CA ARG A 57 -10.77 23.63 22.49
C ARG A 57 -10.93 22.11 22.58
N GLU A 58 -11.89 21.58 21.85
CA GLU A 58 -12.26 20.16 21.91
C GLU A 58 -11.32 19.20 21.15
N ASN A 59 -10.26 19.71 20.52
CA ASN A 59 -9.33 18.92 19.72
C ASN A 59 -7.93 18.80 20.34
N LYS A 60 -7.79 19.08 21.66
CA LYS A 60 -6.49 19.10 22.35
C LYS A 60 -5.73 17.78 22.28
N TRP A 61 -6.40 16.65 22.08
CA TRP A 61 -5.75 15.36 21.88
C TRP A 61 -4.87 15.32 20.61
N ALA A 62 -5.23 16.07 19.57
CA ALA A 62 -4.54 16.07 18.29
C ALA A 62 -3.05 16.44 18.45
N GLN A 63 -2.71 17.23 19.47
CA GLN A 63 -1.34 17.63 19.80
C GLN A 63 -0.36 16.46 19.95
N THR A 64 -0.87 15.29 20.32
CA THR A 64 -0.10 14.07 20.57
C THR A 64 -0.25 13.06 19.43
N TYR A 65 -1.34 13.10 18.66
CA TYR A 65 -1.73 11.98 17.80
C TYR A 65 -1.87 12.31 16.31
N ILE A 66 -1.85 13.59 15.93
CA ILE A 66 -1.91 14.03 14.53
C ILE A 66 -0.58 14.65 14.12
N TYR A 67 -0.08 14.20 12.97
CA TYR A 67 1.17 14.65 12.37
C TYR A 67 0.98 14.89 10.87
N GLY A 68 1.76 15.77 10.28
CA GLY A 68 1.78 15.94 8.83
C GLY A 68 3.06 16.58 8.31
N SER A 69 3.34 16.42 7.02
CA SER A 69 4.45 17.09 6.33
C SER A 69 3.96 17.72 5.04
N GLU A 70 4.44 18.92 4.73
CA GLU A 70 4.14 19.63 3.49
C GLU A 70 5.39 20.39 3.02
N ILE A 71 5.82 20.13 1.79
CA ILE A 71 7.05 20.71 1.24
C ILE A 71 6.87 22.20 0.89
N ASN A 72 5.69 22.59 0.43
CA ASN A 72 5.40 23.96 0.03
C ASN A 72 5.28 24.86 1.27
N PHE A 73 6.15 25.87 1.34
CA PHE A 73 6.22 26.75 2.51
C PHE A 73 4.90 27.46 2.83
N ASN A 74 4.24 28.02 1.82
CA ASN A 74 3.00 28.77 1.99
C ASN A 74 1.86 27.83 2.40
N LEU A 75 1.74 26.69 1.72
CA LEU A 75 0.69 25.71 2.00
C LEU A 75 0.89 25.07 3.38
N GLY A 76 2.10 24.64 3.71
CA GLY A 76 2.43 24.07 5.01
C GLY A 76 2.21 25.07 6.16
N THR A 77 2.52 26.34 5.95
CA THR A 77 2.23 27.41 6.93
C THR A 77 0.72 27.61 7.08
N ALA A 78 -0.03 27.66 5.98
CA ALA A 78 -1.48 27.77 6.01
C ALA A 78 -2.13 26.58 6.73
N THR A 79 -1.69 25.36 6.42
CA THR A 79 -2.13 24.13 7.09
C THR A 79 -1.86 24.16 8.58
N LYS A 80 -0.65 24.58 8.98
CA LYS A 80 -0.29 24.73 10.40
C LYS A 80 -1.18 25.74 11.12
N VAL A 81 -1.45 26.90 10.52
CA VAL A 81 -2.39 27.89 11.07
C VAL A 81 -3.81 27.31 11.15
N ASN A 82 -4.25 26.60 10.11
CA ASN A 82 -5.59 26.00 10.06
C ASN A 82 -5.80 24.96 11.17
N MET A 83 -4.80 24.11 11.41
CA MET A 83 -4.82 23.13 12.52
C MET A 83 -4.91 23.83 13.89
N ILE A 84 -4.16 24.91 14.11
CA ILE A 84 -4.22 25.70 15.35
C ILE A 84 -5.60 26.33 15.54
N LEU A 85 -6.20 26.88 14.48
CA LEU A 85 -7.54 27.47 14.52
C LEU A 85 -8.62 26.43 14.84
N HIS A 86 -8.41 25.18 14.42
CA HIS A 86 -9.24 24.05 14.81
C HIS A 86 -8.90 23.47 16.20
N GLY A 87 -7.98 24.08 16.94
CA GLY A 87 -7.70 23.75 18.34
C GLY A 87 -6.88 22.47 18.53
N ASP A 88 -6.04 22.11 17.56
CA ASP A 88 -5.20 20.90 17.65
C ASP A 88 -4.24 20.91 18.86
N GLY A 89 -3.89 22.09 19.38
CA GLY A 89 -3.02 22.27 20.53
C GLY A 89 -1.54 22.05 20.26
N SER A 90 -1.12 21.90 18.99
CA SER A 90 0.28 21.65 18.61
C SER A 90 0.62 22.26 17.26
N THR A 91 1.83 21.97 16.80
CA THR A 91 2.28 22.26 15.45
C THR A 91 3.06 21.07 14.91
N ASN A 92 2.48 19.87 14.97
CA ASN A 92 3.08 18.66 14.41
C ASN A 92 3.00 18.61 12.86
N ILE A 93 2.92 19.79 12.24
CA ILE A 93 2.95 20.03 10.81
C ILE A 93 4.37 20.50 10.47
N PHE A 94 5.10 19.65 9.75
CA PHE A 94 6.46 19.93 9.31
C PHE A 94 6.43 20.54 7.91
N VAL A 95 6.97 21.75 7.79
CA VAL A 95 7.12 22.42 6.49
C VAL A 95 8.41 21.92 5.82
N LYS A 96 8.37 20.66 5.39
CA LYS A 96 9.49 19.85 4.91
C LYS A 96 8.97 18.81 3.92
N ASP A 97 9.84 18.35 3.02
CA ASP A 97 9.54 17.18 2.17
C ASP A 97 9.36 15.94 3.05
N GLY A 98 8.24 15.22 2.87
CA GLY A 98 7.89 13.99 3.59
C GLY A 98 8.80 12.79 3.28
N LEU A 99 9.68 12.93 2.29
CA LEU A 99 10.67 11.91 1.93
C LEU A 99 12.04 12.13 2.59
N LEU A 100 12.24 13.21 3.36
CA LEU A 100 13.51 13.43 4.08
C LEU A 100 13.79 12.36 5.15
N PRO A 101 15.08 12.15 5.51
CA PRO A 101 15.46 11.30 6.63
C PRO A 101 14.74 11.70 7.93
N PHE A 102 14.43 10.73 8.79
CA PHE A 102 13.68 10.96 10.02
C PHE A 102 14.36 11.97 10.96
N SER A 103 15.69 11.93 11.00
CA SER A 103 16.52 12.89 11.74
C SER A 103 16.30 14.37 11.38
N LYS A 104 15.68 14.67 10.23
CA LYS A 104 15.41 16.05 9.79
C LYS A 104 14.10 16.64 10.34
N TYR A 105 13.21 15.83 10.92
CA TYR A 105 11.96 16.29 11.53
C TYR A 105 12.16 16.67 13.00
N GLU A 106 12.86 17.78 13.21
CA GLU A 106 13.20 18.25 14.54
C GLU A 106 12.16 19.22 15.09
N LYS A 107 11.93 19.15 16.41
CA LYS A 107 11.12 20.09 17.16
C LYS A 107 11.92 20.44 18.41
N GLU A 108 12.47 21.65 18.45
CA GLU A 108 13.38 22.09 19.53
C GLU A 108 12.70 22.07 20.91
N THR A 109 11.40 22.30 20.94
CA THR A 109 10.63 22.56 22.16
C THR A 109 9.86 21.35 22.68
N ALA A 110 9.82 20.23 21.95
CA ALA A 110 9.05 19.06 22.36
C ALA A 110 9.50 17.77 21.64
N PRO A 111 9.35 16.59 22.29
CA PRO A 111 9.50 15.32 21.60
C PRO A 111 8.48 15.21 20.44
N ASN A 112 8.85 14.47 19.40
CA ASN A 112 7.95 14.24 18.27
C ASN A 112 8.13 12.82 17.72
N ALA A 113 7.03 12.20 17.31
CA ALA A 113 7.02 10.83 16.80
C ALA A 113 7.71 10.67 15.45
N MET A 114 7.97 11.75 14.70
CA MET A 114 8.58 11.71 13.36
C MET A 114 10.10 11.56 13.37
N LYS A 115 10.77 11.96 14.45
CA LYS A 115 12.24 11.99 14.52
C LYS A 115 12.89 10.62 14.72
N GLY A 116 12.25 9.76 15.52
CA GLY A 116 12.82 8.48 15.93
C GLY A 116 12.80 7.44 14.81
N SER A 117 13.85 6.63 14.68
CA SER A 117 13.91 5.50 13.76
C SER A 117 14.94 4.48 14.21
N ASP A 118 14.74 3.24 13.80
CA ASP A 118 15.67 2.12 14.01
C ASP A 118 15.97 1.45 12.67
N GLU A 119 17.16 0.85 12.52
CA GLU A 119 17.48 0.04 11.34
C GLU A 119 16.69 -1.27 11.34
N ASP A 120 16.07 -1.61 10.21
CA ASP A 120 15.32 -2.85 10.04
C ASP A 120 15.97 -3.76 9.00
N ALA A 121 16.46 -4.92 9.44
CA ALA A 121 17.05 -5.93 8.56
C ALA A 121 16.06 -6.45 7.50
N LEU A 122 14.76 -6.49 7.79
CA LEU A 122 13.73 -6.90 6.83
C LEU A 122 13.47 -5.85 5.74
N TYR A 123 14.01 -4.64 5.94
CA TYR A 123 14.01 -3.54 4.99
C TYR A 123 15.46 -3.13 4.65
N GLN A 124 16.32 -4.13 4.46
CA GLN A 124 17.70 -3.95 3.99
C GLN A 124 18.53 -3.00 4.88
N ASN A 125 18.36 -3.09 6.21
CA ASN A 125 19.03 -2.27 7.22
C ASN A 125 18.81 -0.76 7.03
N ARG A 126 17.68 -0.36 6.45
CA ARG A 126 17.28 1.05 6.35
C ARG A 126 16.42 1.43 7.54
N GLU A 127 16.37 2.74 7.79
CA GLU A 127 15.61 3.30 8.90
C GLU A 127 14.10 3.08 8.74
N VAL A 128 13.48 2.60 9.82
CA VAL A 128 12.03 2.46 10.01
C VAL A 128 11.64 3.17 11.29
N ASN A 129 10.65 4.06 11.21
CA ASN A 129 10.12 4.81 12.34
C ASN A 129 9.12 3.98 13.16
N GLY A 130 8.12 3.40 12.50
CA GLY A 130 7.17 2.49 13.11
C GLY A 130 6.32 3.06 14.25
N GLN A 131 6.07 4.38 14.30
CA GLN A 131 5.33 5.00 15.40
C GLN A 131 3.83 5.22 15.09
N PHE A 132 3.39 5.09 13.83
CA PHE A 132 2.05 5.51 13.43
C PHE A 132 1.06 4.35 13.22
N ASP A 133 -0.17 4.49 13.72
CA ASP A 133 -1.26 3.52 13.52
C ASP A 133 -1.97 3.67 12.17
N LEU A 134 -1.99 4.89 11.62
CA LEU A 134 -2.84 5.25 10.50
C LEU A 134 -2.15 6.27 9.59
N ILE A 135 -2.22 6.03 8.28
CA ILE A 135 -1.89 7.00 7.24
C ILE A 135 -3.13 7.26 6.39
N LEU A 136 -3.45 8.54 6.21
CA LEU A 136 -4.46 9.02 5.26
C LEU A 136 -3.76 10.04 4.37
N THR A 137 -3.75 9.83 3.06
CA THR A 137 -2.88 10.65 2.21
C THR A 137 -3.30 10.66 0.74
N ASN A 138 -2.92 11.73 0.05
CA ASN A 138 -2.98 11.87 -1.40
C ASN A 138 -1.62 12.42 -1.87
N PRO A 139 -0.61 11.55 -2.07
CA PRO A 139 0.73 11.98 -2.45
C PRO A 139 0.72 12.69 -3.82
N PRO A 140 1.63 13.64 -4.04
CA PRO A 140 1.75 14.29 -5.33
C PRO A 140 2.12 13.28 -6.43
N PHE A 141 1.48 13.41 -7.60
CA PHE A 141 1.74 12.52 -8.75
C PHE A 141 2.85 13.09 -9.63
N SER A 142 3.86 12.26 -9.92
CA SER A 142 4.94 12.50 -10.88
C SER A 142 5.70 13.82 -10.64
N VAL A 143 5.96 14.11 -9.37
CA VAL A 143 6.64 15.35 -8.95
C VAL A 143 8.14 15.13 -8.87
N GLU A 144 8.88 16.12 -9.36
CA GLU A 144 10.32 16.16 -9.19
C GLU A 144 10.69 16.32 -7.71
N LEU A 145 11.49 15.37 -7.23
CA LEU A 145 12.08 15.43 -5.89
C LEU A 145 12.96 16.67 -5.74
N ASP A 146 12.96 17.25 -4.54
CA ASP A 146 13.86 18.36 -4.23
C ASP A 146 15.34 17.90 -4.23
N ASN A 147 16.26 18.87 -4.30
CA ASN A 147 17.70 18.57 -4.40
C ASN A 147 18.27 17.91 -3.14
N ASP A 148 17.70 18.13 -1.96
CA ASP A 148 18.19 17.56 -0.71
C ASP A 148 17.67 16.14 -0.54
N THR A 149 16.40 15.89 -0.83
CA THR A 149 15.78 14.57 -0.96
C THR A 149 16.52 13.72 -1.99
N LYS A 150 16.83 14.26 -3.18
CA LYS A 150 17.61 13.56 -4.22
C LYS A 150 18.96 13.03 -3.72
N LYS A 151 19.59 13.66 -2.71
CA LYS A 151 20.88 13.23 -2.15
C LYS A 151 20.74 12.03 -1.22
N THR A 152 19.61 11.88 -0.53
CA THR A 152 19.46 10.85 0.52
C THR A 152 18.61 9.65 0.07
N VAL A 153 17.71 9.82 -0.89
CA VAL A 153 16.73 8.77 -1.27
C VAL A 153 17.35 7.42 -1.60
N LYS A 154 18.52 7.37 -2.25
CA LYS A 154 19.21 6.11 -2.58
C LYS A 154 19.64 5.32 -1.34
N LYS A 155 19.96 6.03 -0.25
CA LYS A 155 20.33 5.43 1.03
C LYS A 155 19.08 5.03 1.81
N ASP A 156 18.06 5.89 1.83
CA ASP A 156 16.93 5.76 2.75
C ASP A 156 15.82 4.84 2.22
N PHE A 157 15.78 4.58 0.92
CA PHE A 157 14.75 3.79 0.24
C PHE A 157 15.33 2.63 -0.56
N MET A 158 14.58 1.54 -0.67
CA MET A 158 14.92 0.38 -1.50
C MET A 158 14.96 0.76 -2.98
N PHE A 159 13.99 1.54 -3.45
CA PHE A 159 13.88 1.95 -4.85
C PHE A 159 14.26 3.41 -5.10
N GLY A 160 15.03 4.02 -4.19
CA GLY A 160 15.51 5.41 -4.29
C GLY A 160 16.24 5.78 -5.59
N ALA A 161 16.76 4.80 -6.33
CA ALA A 161 17.39 5.02 -7.63
C ALA A 161 16.38 5.30 -8.78
N LYS A 162 15.13 4.82 -8.67
CA LYS A 162 14.10 4.96 -9.71
C LYS A 162 13.40 6.33 -9.70
N LYS A 163 13.49 7.09 -8.59
CA LYS A 163 13.03 8.48 -8.43
C LYS A 163 11.56 8.76 -8.78
N ASN A 164 10.70 7.74 -8.81
CA ASN A 164 9.26 7.93 -8.93
C ASN A 164 8.70 8.31 -7.55
N SER A 165 8.15 9.52 -7.42
CA SER A 165 7.71 10.11 -6.15
C SER A 165 6.65 9.25 -5.44
N GLU A 166 5.64 8.79 -6.17
CA GLU A 166 4.52 8.02 -5.65
C GLU A 166 5.00 6.70 -5.04
N ASN A 167 5.96 6.06 -5.71
CA ASN A 167 6.53 4.80 -5.25
C ASN A 167 7.40 4.99 -3.99
N LEU A 168 8.09 6.12 -3.87
CA LEU A 168 8.83 6.46 -2.64
C LEU A 168 7.89 6.75 -1.47
N PHE A 169 6.72 7.34 -1.72
CA PHE A 169 5.70 7.49 -0.68
C PHE A 169 5.16 6.15 -0.19
N ILE A 170 4.96 5.17 -1.09
CA ILE A 170 4.57 3.81 -0.70
C ILE A 170 5.60 3.19 0.27
N GLU A 171 6.89 3.34 -0.02
CA GLU A 171 7.96 2.90 0.88
C GLU A 171 7.96 3.70 2.20
N ARG A 172 7.75 5.03 2.14
CA ARG A 172 7.67 5.90 3.32
C ARG A 172 6.53 5.48 4.25
N TRP A 173 5.40 5.03 3.73
CA TRP A 173 4.28 4.53 4.53
C TRP A 173 4.66 3.27 5.30
N TYR A 174 5.42 2.36 4.69
CA TYR A 174 5.97 1.21 5.40
C TYR A 174 6.89 1.66 6.53
N GLN A 175 7.79 2.62 6.29
CA GLN A 175 8.71 3.10 7.31
C GLN A 175 7.98 3.79 8.48
N LEU A 176 6.88 4.51 8.23
CA LEU A 176 6.13 5.24 9.26
C LEU A 176 5.19 4.36 10.08
N LEU A 177 4.53 3.39 9.45
CA LEU A 177 3.52 2.58 10.13
C LEU A 177 4.15 1.60 11.11
N ARG A 178 3.53 1.44 12.28
CA ARG A 178 3.78 0.29 13.16
C ARG A 178 3.20 -1.00 12.55
N GLU A 179 3.57 -2.15 13.09
CA GLU A 179 2.94 -3.42 12.70
C GLU A 179 1.43 -3.35 12.85
N ASN A 180 0.68 -3.90 11.90
CA ASN A 180 -0.78 -3.82 11.80
C ASN A 180 -1.36 -2.41 11.61
N GLY A 181 -0.50 -1.39 11.48
CA GLY A 181 -0.90 -0.03 11.11
C GLY A 181 -1.55 0.00 9.72
N ARG A 182 -2.48 0.92 9.51
CA ARG A 182 -3.37 0.94 8.34
C ARG A 182 -3.09 2.16 7.48
N LEU A 183 -3.36 2.05 6.19
CA LEU A 183 -3.33 3.19 5.28
C LEU A 183 -4.55 3.21 4.37
N ALA A 184 -4.98 4.43 4.04
CA ALA A 184 -5.81 4.73 2.88
C ALA A 184 -5.08 5.81 2.06
N ALA A 185 -4.75 5.49 0.81
CA ALA A 185 -4.00 6.39 -0.05
C ALA A 185 -4.61 6.48 -1.45
N VAL A 186 -4.71 7.70 -1.97
CA VAL A 186 -5.08 7.92 -3.37
C VAL A 186 -3.84 7.73 -4.23
N LEU A 187 -3.92 6.88 -5.25
CA LEU A 187 -2.82 6.58 -6.17
C LEU A 187 -3.30 6.62 -7.62
N PRO A 188 -2.44 6.98 -8.59
CA PRO A 188 -2.78 6.86 -10.00
C PRO A 188 -2.93 5.39 -10.37
N GLU A 189 -3.86 5.08 -11.30
CA GLU A 189 -4.10 3.69 -11.75
C GLU A 189 -2.85 3.01 -12.30
N SER A 190 -1.90 3.81 -12.83
CA SER A 190 -0.61 3.34 -13.31
C SER A 190 0.18 2.51 -12.28
N VAL A 191 -0.02 2.73 -10.97
CA VAL A 191 0.60 1.91 -9.91
C VAL A 191 0.05 0.48 -9.93
N PHE A 192 -1.21 0.29 -10.32
CA PHE A 192 -1.92 -0.98 -10.26
C PHE A 192 -1.78 -1.81 -11.54
N ASP A 193 -1.68 -1.19 -12.72
CA ASP A 193 -1.81 -1.89 -14.00
C ASP A 193 -0.55 -1.88 -14.90
N THR A 194 0.38 -0.93 -14.75
CA THR A 194 1.55 -0.82 -15.65
C THR A 194 2.68 -1.79 -15.28
N THR A 195 3.39 -2.31 -16.27
CA THR A 195 4.58 -3.16 -16.05
C THR A 195 5.72 -2.43 -15.33
N GLU A 196 5.86 -1.11 -15.54
CA GLU A 196 6.89 -0.30 -14.89
C GLU A 196 6.76 -0.34 -13.36
N ASN A 197 5.52 -0.32 -12.84
CA ASN A 197 5.23 -0.38 -11.41
C ASN A 197 5.13 -1.81 -10.84
N LYS A 198 5.57 -2.83 -11.59
CA LYS A 198 5.60 -4.22 -11.09
C LYS A 198 6.38 -4.35 -9.78
N TYR A 199 7.53 -3.70 -9.66
CA TYR A 199 8.38 -3.81 -8.48
C TYR A 199 7.73 -3.23 -7.21
N ILE A 200 6.98 -2.12 -7.33
CA ILE A 200 6.30 -1.52 -6.19
C ILE A 200 5.05 -2.30 -5.80
N ARG A 201 4.39 -2.97 -6.75
CA ARG A 201 3.33 -3.93 -6.42
C ARG A 201 3.86 -5.12 -5.63
N LEU A 202 5.02 -5.67 -5.99
CA LEU A 202 5.67 -6.72 -5.18
C LEU A 202 6.04 -6.22 -3.78
N PHE A 203 6.49 -4.96 -3.68
CA PHE A 203 6.75 -4.33 -2.39
C PHE A 203 5.46 -4.28 -1.54
N LEU A 204 4.34 -3.85 -2.12
CA LEU A 204 3.03 -3.86 -1.46
C LEU A 204 2.66 -5.28 -1.00
N TYR A 205 2.75 -6.29 -1.86
CA TYR A 205 2.45 -7.67 -1.48
C TYR A 205 3.40 -8.24 -0.42
N LYS A 206 4.66 -7.82 -0.39
CA LYS A 206 5.63 -8.26 0.61
C LYS A 206 5.36 -7.64 1.98
N TYR A 207 5.10 -6.34 2.04
CA TYR A 207 5.07 -5.58 3.30
C TYR A 207 3.68 -5.22 3.80
N PHE A 208 2.65 -5.39 2.97
CA PHE A 208 1.28 -5.08 3.31
C PHE A 208 0.32 -6.21 2.96
N LYS A 209 -0.82 -6.23 3.66
CA LYS A 209 -2.04 -6.92 3.26
C LYS A 209 -2.94 -5.90 2.58
N ILE A 210 -3.21 -6.07 1.30
CA ILE A 210 -4.14 -5.21 0.56
C ILE A 210 -5.56 -5.59 0.99
N LYS A 211 -6.31 -4.67 1.59
CA LYS A 211 -7.67 -4.95 2.08
C LYS A 211 -8.72 -4.56 1.06
N ALA A 212 -8.51 -3.43 0.39
CA ALA A 212 -9.39 -2.99 -0.69
C ALA A 212 -8.68 -2.10 -1.72
N VAL A 213 -9.22 -2.10 -2.94
CA VAL A 213 -8.91 -1.12 -3.98
C VAL A 213 -10.23 -0.57 -4.53
N VAL A 214 -10.40 0.75 -4.47
CA VAL A 214 -11.61 1.43 -4.96
C VAL A 214 -11.23 2.33 -6.13
N SER A 215 -11.64 1.97 -7.34
CA SER A 215 -11.47 2.78 -8.55
C SER A 215 -12.37 4.02 -8.50
N LEU A 216 -11.80 5.19 -8.78
CA LEU A 216 -12.51 6.46 -8.83
C LEU A 216 -12.78 6.87 -10.29
N PRO A 217 -13.85 7.63 -10.54
CA PRO A 217 -14.11 8.12 -11.88
C PRO A 217 -13.02 9.11 -12.28
N GLN A 218 -12.64 9.13 -13.56
CA GLN A 218 -11.58 10.00 -14.08
C GLN A 218 -11.80 11.49 -13.75
N LEU A 219 -13.07 11.88 -13.60
CA LEU A 219 -13.50 13.25 -13.30
C LEU A 219 -13.27 13.67 -11.85
N ALA A 220 -12.88 12.76 -10.96
CA ALA A 220 -12.79 13.01 -9.51
C ALA A 220 -11.84 14.18 -9.19
N PHE A 221 -10.72 14.29 -9.89
CA PHE A 221 -9.71 15.32 -9.62
C PHE A 221 -9.67 16.46 -10.66
N GLU A 222 -10.66 16.54 -11.55
CA GLU A 222 -10.79 17.65 -12.50
C GLU A 222 -11.17 18.96 -11.77
N PRO A 223 -10.64 20.14 -12.19
CA PRO A 223 -9.80 20.37 -13.36
C PRO A 223 -8.29 20.29 -13.11
N TYR A 224 -7.87 19.75 -11.96
CA TYR A 224 -6.45 19.75 -11.57
C TYR A 224 -5.67 18.64 -12.26
N THR A 225 -6.27 17.45 -12.39
CA THR A 225 -5.71 16.36 -13.19
C THR A 225 -6.82 15.49 -13.79
N SER A 226 -6.55 14.96 -14.98
CA SER A 226 -7.38 13.98 -15.70
C SER A 226 -6.87 12.54 -15.49
N THR A 227 -5.88 12.34 -14.62
CA THR A 227 -5.38 11.01 -14.26
C THR A 227 -6.45 10.22 -13.53
N LYS A 228 -6.78 9.02 -14.03
CA LYS A 228 -7.65 8.07 -13.32
C LYS A 228 -6.91 7.56 -12.08
N THR A 229 -7.60 7.51 -10.95
CA THR A 229 -7.03 7.22 -9.64
C THR A 229 -7.83 6.14 -8.95
N SER A 230 -7.21 5.47 -7.99
CA SER A 230 -7.85 4.52 -7.10
C SER A 230 -7.44 4.80 -5.65
N ILE A 231 -8.30 4.43 -4.71
CA ILE A 231 -7.97 4.45 -3.28
C ILE A 231 -7.48 3.06 -2.89
N LEU A 232 -6.23 2.98 -2.45
CA LEU A 232 -5.64 1.79 -1.85
C LEU A 232 -5.91 1.78 -0.35
N PHE A 233 -6.52 0.70 0.13
CA PHE A 233 -6.64 0.39 1.56
C PHE A 233 -5.74 -0.80 1.88
N ALA A 234 -4.77 -0.61 2.77
CA ALA A 234 -3.82 -1.65 3.11
C ALA A 234 -3.45 -1.64 4.60
N GLN A 235 -2.98 -2.77 5.10
CA GLN A 235 -2.50 -2.95 6.46
C GLN A 235 -1.05 -3.43 6.43
N LYS A 236 -0.18 -2.78 7.20
CA LYS A 236 1.23 -3.18 7.31
C LYS A 236 1.33 -4.55 7.98
N LYS A 237 2.06 -5.46 7.35
CA LYS A 237 2.36 -6.79 7.90
C LYS A 237 3.26 -6.69 9.12
N THR A 238 3.14 -7.67 10.00
CA THR A 238 4.08 -7.90 11.10
C THR A 238 5.43 -8.38 10.56
N LYS A 239 6.50 -8.24 11.36
CA LYS A 239 7.82 -8.80 11.04
C LYS A 239 7.75 -10.32 10.85
N ALA A 240 6.86 -11.03 11.54
CA ALA A 240 6.67 -12.47 11.40
C ALA A 240 6.13 -12.81 9.99
N GLU A 241 5.11 -12.10 9.53
CA GLU A 241 4.51 -12.30 8.21
C GLU A 241 5.46 -11.93 7.06
N VAL A 242 6.29 -10.89 7.24
CA VAL A 242 7.33 -10.54 6.26
C VAL A 242 8.42 -11.63 6.20
N LYS A 243 8.78 -12.24 7.33
CA LYS A 243 9.72 -13.38 7.37
C LYS A 243 9.13 -14.60 6.67
N GLU A 244 7.88 -14.93 6.96
CA GLU A 244 7.15 -16.01 6.28
C GLU A 244 7.12 -15.79 4.77
N TRP A 245 6.79 -14.57 4.32
CA TRP A 245 6.83 -14.22 2.90
C TRP A 245 8.23 -14.43 2.29
N ASN A 246 9.30 -14.04 2.99
CA ASN A 246 10.67 -14.26 2.52
C ASN A 246 10.99 -15.75 2.40
N THR A 247 10.59 -16.58 3.36
CA THR A 247 10.77 -18.04 3.30
C THR A 247 10.05 -18.64 2.10
N LEU A 248 8.78 -18.28 1.88
CA LEU A 248 8.02 -18.72 0.72
C LEU A 248 8.67 -18.28 -0.60
N TRP A 249 9.19 -17.05 -0.64
CA TRP A 249 9.90 -16.54 -1.82
C TRP A 249 11.19 -17.30 -2.09
N GLU A 250 11.99 -17.61 -1.07
CA GLU A 250 13.23 -18.38 -1.18
C GLU A 250 12.97 -19.82 -1.65
N GLU A 251 11.95 -20.48 -1.09
CA GLU A 251 11.52 -21.82 -1.52
C GLU A 251 11.11 -21.83 -3.00
N ALA A 252 10.21 -20.93 -3.38
CA ALA A 252 9.73 -20.80 -4.75
C ALA A 252 10.86 -20.41 -5.71
N SER A 253 11.81 -19.58 -5.28
CA SER A 253 13.00 -19.22 -6.06
C SER A 253 13.90 -20.43 -6.31
N SER A 254 14.17 -21.24 -5.27
CA SER A 254 14.98 -22.47 -5.39
C SER A 254 14.33 -23.47 -6.34
N ASP A 255 13.01 -23.61 -6.24
CA ASP A 255 12.23 -24.51 -7.08
C ASP A 255 12.18 -24.04 -8.54
N TRP A 256 11.93 -22.75 -8.79
CA TRP A 256 12.01 -22.17 -10.13
C TRP A 256 13.38 -22.39 -10.77
N GLN A 257 14.48 -22.17 -10.04
CA GLN A 257 15.83 -22.40 -10.56
C GLN A 257 16.06 -23.85 -10.98
N LYS A 258 15.60 -24.82 -10.17
CA LYS A 258 15.68 -26.26 -10.51
C LYS A 258 14.82 -26.57 -11.75
N LEU A 259 13.62 -26.02 -11.81
CA LEU A 259 12.69 -26.23 -12.93
C LEU A 259 13.23 -25.63 -14.22
N LYS A 260 13.71 -24.39 -14.18
CA LYS A 260 14.38 -23.69 -15.29
C LYS A 260 15.49 -24.54 -15.90
N VAL A 261 16.42 -25.04 -15.09
CA VAL A 261 17.54 -25.86 -15.58
C VAL A 261 17.06 -27.11 -16.30
N ARG A 262 15.99 -27.75 -15.79
CA ARG A 262 15.39 -28.93 -16.45
C ARG A 262 14.76 -28.54 -17.78
N VAL A 263 13.95 -27.48 -17.82
CA VAL A 263 13.28 -26.98 -19.03
C VAL A 263 14.29 -26.57 -20.10
N GLU A 264 15.30 -25.77 -19.76
CA GLU A 264 16.35 -25.36 -20.71
C GLU A 264 17.10 -26.57 -21.30
N ASN A 265 17.32 -27.60 -20.49
CA ASN A 265 17.94 -28.84 -20.96
C ASN A 265 17.01 -29.68 -21.84
N LEU A 266 15.70 -29.72 -21.57
CA LEU A 266 14.72 -30.37 -22.44
C LEU A 266 14.59 -29.64 -23.78
N ILE A 267 14.55 -28.31 -23.78
CA ILE A 267 14.57 -27.49 -25.01
C ILE A 267 15.85 -27.77 -25.81
N ALA A 268 17.01 -27.81 -25.17
CA ALA A 268 18.27 -28.09 -25.85
C ALA A 268 18.35 -29.52 -26.43
N VAL A 269 17.66 -30.48 -25.82
CA VAL A 269 17.51 -31.85 -26.35
C VAL A 269 16.55 -31.84 -27.55
N PHE A 270 15.42 -31.15 -27.45
CA PHE A 270 14.45 -30.97 -28.54
C PHE A 270 15.09 -30.33 -29.79
N ASP A 271 15.92 -29.30 -29.60
CA ASP A 271 16.68 -28.63 -30.66
C ASP A 271 17.81 -29.49 -31.26
N GLY A 272 18.07 -30.69 -30.71
CA GLY A 272 19.21 -31.52 -31.09
C GLY A 272 20.59 -30.98 -30.67
N LYS A 273 20.63 -29.90 -29.86
CA LYS A 273 21.88 -29.27 -29.39
C LYS A 273 22.58 -30.07 -28.30
N LYS A 274 21.85 -30.87 -27.51
CA LYS A 274 22.38 -31.71 -26.43
C LYS A 274 21.78 -33.11 -26.44
N GLN A 275 22.49 -34.06 -25.83
CA GLN A 275 22.01 -35.44 -25.65
C GLN A 275 21.49 -35.65 -24.23
N LYS A 276 20.24 -36.12 -24.10
CA LYS A 276 19.56 -36.36 -22.81
C LYS A 276 20.39 -37.22 -21.85
N SER A 277 21.02 -38.28 -22.34
CA SER A 277 21.83 -39.21 -21.54
C SER A 277 23.02 -38.54 -20.82
N LYS A 278 23.50 -37.40 -21.32
CA LYS A 278 24.63 -36.65 -20.77
C LYS A 278 24.23 -35.58 -19.75
N LEU A 279 22.94 -35.37 -19.51
CA LEU A 279 22.44 -34.27 -18.69
C LEU A 279 21.87 -34.80 -17.36
N PRO A 280 22.59 -34.64 -16.22
CA PRO A 280 22.16 -35.19 -14.94
C PRO A 280 20.76 -34.77 -14.50
N SER A 281 20.31 -33.57 -14.88
CA SER A 281 19.01 -33.03 -14.53
C SER A 281 17.83 -33.68 -15.25
N VAL A 282 18.05 -34.34 -16.39
CA VAL A 282 16.98 -34.90 -17.23
C VAL A 282 17.22 -36.35 -17.71
N LYS A 283 18.44 -36.90 -17.55
CA LYS A 283 18.82 -38.22 -18.08
C LYS A 283 17.94 -39.38 -17.61
N ALA A 284 17.37 -39.27 -16.42
CA ALA A 284 16.58 -40.32 -15.78
C ALA A 284 15.06 -40.09 -15.88
N LEU A 285 14.62 -38.98 -16.51
CA LEU A 285 13.20 -38.66 -16.60
C LEU A 285 12.48 -39.57 -17.60
N THR A 286 11.31 -40.03 -17.22
CA THR A 286 10.33 -40.68 -18.10
C THR A 286 9.62 -39.64 -18.99
N PRO A 287 8.98 -40.04 -20.10
CA PRO A 287 8.21 -39.11 -20.93
C PRO A 287 7.11 -38.36 -20.18
N ASP A 288 6.45 -39.01 -19.23
CA ASP A 288 5.40 -38.39 -18.40
C ASP A 288 6.00 -37.34 -17.44
N GLU A 289 7.14 -37.63 -16.81
CA GLU A 289 7.82 -36.65 -15.95
C GLU A 289 8.34 -35.44 -16.74
N GLU A 290 8.81 -35.64 -17.97
CA GLU A 290 9.18 -34.52 -18.86
C GLU A 290 7.98 -33.64 -19.17
N LYS A 291 6.85 -34.26 -19.50
CA LYS A 291 5.59 -33.56 -19.75
C LYS A 291 5.16 -32.76 -18.53
N ASP A 292 5.18 -33.35 -17.34
CA ASP A 292 4.81 -32.67 -16.09
C ASP A 292 5.72 -31.48 -15.79
N ILE A 293 7.03 -31.59 -16.05
CA ILE A 293 7.99 -30.49 -15.90
C ILE A 293 7.64 -29.32 -16.82
N ILE A 294 7.39 -29.59 -18.12
CA ILE A 294 7.03 -28.55 -19.09
C ILE A 294 5.70 -27.91 -18.70
N ARG A 295 4.72 -28.72 -18.29
CA ARG A 295 3.41 -28.23 -17.88
C ARG A 295 3.47 -27.35 -16.64
N ARG A 296 4.26 -27.76 -15.65
CA ARG A 296 4.50 -26.99 -14.43
C ARG A 296 5.17 -25.65 -14.70
N MET A 297 6.09 -25.58 -15.66
CA MET A 297 6.70 -24.30 -16.06
C MET A 297 5.65 -23.38 -16.68
N LEU A 298 4.81 -23.91 -17.58
CA LEU A 298 3.82 -23.15 -18.34
C LEU A 298 2.62 -22.67 -17.53
N LYS A 299 2.25 -23.30 -16.41
CA LYS A 299 1.15 -22.85 -15.54
C LYS A 299 -0.11 -22.46 -16.34
N SER A 300 -0.51 -21.19 -16.31
CA SER A 300 -1.73 -20.65 -16.94
C SER A 300 -1.67 -20.55 -18.47
N TYR A 301 -0.53 -20.79 -19.11
CA TYR A 301 -0.43 -20.85 -20.58
C TYR A 301 -1.07 -22.12 -21.16
N ILE A 302 -1.25 -23.15 -20.34
CA ILE A 302 -1.84 -24.43 -20.73
C ILE A 302 -3.36 -24.40 -20.62
N THR A 303 -4.00 -25.07 -21.57
CA THR A 303 -5.44 -25.30 -21.58
C THR A 303 -5.75 -26.79 -21.53
N ILE A 304 -7.02 -27.14 -21.26
CA ILE A 304 -7.51 -28.53 -21.27
C ILE A 304 -7.24 -29.23 -22.61
N ARG A 305 -7.16 -28.47 -23.72
CA ARG A 305 -6.88 -29.02 -25.06
C ARG A 305 -5.45 -29.54 -25.21
N ASP A 306 -4.56 -29.20 -24.28
CA ASP A 306 -3.14 -29.54 -24.33
C ASP A 306 -2.81 -30.81 -23.52
N ASP A 307 -3.81 -31.41 -22.87
CA ASP A 307 -3.63 -32.58 -22.00
C ASP A 307 -3.17 -33.83 -22.74
N GLY A 308 -3.46 -33.93 -24.05
CA GLY A 308 -2.99 -35.02 -24.90
C GLY A 308 -1.55 -34.87 -25.40
N LEU A 309 -0.98 -33.66 -25.33
CA LEU A 309 0.32 -33.38 -25.96
C LEU A 309 1.49 -34.00 -25.19
N SER A 310 2.48 -34.47 -25.94
CA SER A 310 3.79 -34.92 -25.42
C SER A 310 4.67 -33.72 -25.03
N SER A 311 5.77 -33.99 -24.32
CA SER A 311 6.75 -32.95 -23.94
C SER A 311 7.30 -32.19 -25.15
N SER A 312 7.58 -32.89 -26.26
CA SER A 312 8.10 -32.29 -27.49
C SER A 312 7.07 -31.43 -28.22
N GLU A 313 5.81 -31.85 -28.25
CA GLU A 313 4.72 -31.05 -28.84
C GLU A 313 4.44 -29.80 -28.01
N LEU A 314 4.48 -29.90 -26.68
CA LEU A 314 4.34 -28.75 -25.78
C LEU A 314 5.51 -27.75 -25.97
N ILE A 315 6.74 -28.24 -26.05
CA ILE A 315 7.92 -27.41 -26.33
C ILE A 315 7.77 -26.71 -27.67
N SER A 316 7.36 -27.44 -28.73
CA SER A 316 7.16 -26.85 -30.05
C SER A 316 6.05 -25.78 -30.06
N LYS A 317 4.97 -26.00 -29.31
CA LYS A 317 3.82 -25.10 -29.27
C LYS A 317 4.10 -23.83 -28.48
N TYR A 318 4.78 -23.95 -27.34
CA TYR A 318 5.00 -22.87 -26.37
C TYR A 318 6.47 -22.46 -26.25
N TYR A 319 7.23 -22.61 -27.33
CA TYR A 319 8.68 -22.44 -27.31
C TYR A 319 9.08 -21.04 -26.80
N SER A 320 8.42 -19.99 -27.30
CA SER A 320 8.71 -18.60 -26.93
C SER A 320 8.36 -18.33 -25.47
N GLU A 321 7.22 -18.84 -24.98
CA GLU A 321 6.78 -18.69 -23.61
C GLU A 321 7.75 -19.39 -22.65
N LEU A 322 8.20 -20.59 -22.99
CA LEU A 322 9.18 -21.32 -22.18
C LEU A 322 10.52 -20.57 -22.11
N GLU A 323 11.00 -20.00 -23.22
CA GLU A 323 12.22 -19.18 -23.21
C GLU A 323 12.07 -17.95 -22.30
N GLU A 324 10.93 -17.26 -22.36
CA GLU A 324 10.66 -16.11 -21.48
C GLU A 324 10.52 -16.50 -20.00
N LEU A 325 9.84 -17.62 -19.70
CA LEU A 325 9.67 -18.14 -18.34
C LEU A 325 10.99 -18.63 -17.73
N CYS A 326 11.95 -19.01 -18.55
CA CYS A 326 13.31 -19.34 -18.12
C CYS A 326 14.18 -18.10 -17.89
N LYS A 327 13.77 -16.90 -18.33
CA LYS A 327 14.53 -15.67 -18.07
C LYS A 327 14.14 -15.08 -16.71
N TYR A 328 15.14 -14.55 -16.01
CA TYR A 328 14.91 -13.77 -14.81
C TYR A 328 14.56 -12.31 -15.16
N ASP A 329 13.82 -11.66 -14.27
CA ASP A 329 13.44 -10.26 -14.43
C ASP A 329 14.57 -9.32 -14.04
N LYS A 330 15.02 -8.49 -14.99
CA LYS A 330 16.10 -7.54 -14.74
C LYS A 330 15.69 -6.39 -13.81
N ASP A 331 14.41 -6.00 -13.82
CA ASP A 331 13.90 -4.82 -13.12
C ASP A 331 13.69 -5.03 -11.61
N THR A 332 13.66 -6.29 -11.17
CA THR A 332 13.38 -6.70 -9.78
C THR A 332 14.56 -7.43 -9.14
N LYS A 333 15.59 -7.79 -9.91
CA LYS A 333 16.71 -8.64 -9.46
C LYS A 333 17.42 -8.14 -8.20
N ASP A 334 17.54 -6.82 -8.02
CA ASP A 334 18.29 -6.23 -6.91
C ASP A 334 17.55 -6.37 -5.58
N SER A 335 16.22 -6.55 -5.61
CA SER A 335 15.38 -6.65 -4.40
C SER A 335 14.75 -8.03 -4.22
N PHE A 336 14.57 -8.78 -5.30
CA PHE A 336 13.84 -10.05 -5.33
C PHE A 336 14.65 -11.22 -5.90
N GLY A 337 15.93 -10.98 -6.26
CA GLY A 337 16.85 -12.01 -6.75
C GLY A 337 16.70 -12.33 -8.23
N PHE A 338 17.61 -13.16 -8.75
CA PHE A 338 17.67 -13.56 -10.16
C PHE A 338 16.61 -14.62 -10.49
N VAL A 339 15.33 -14.22 -10.47
CA VAL A 339 14.20 -15.11 -10.73
C VAL A 339 13.22 -14.56 -11.77
N ASN A 340 12.43 -15.43 -12.40
CA ASN A 340 11.21 -15.01 -13.08
C ASN A 340 10.19 -14.62 -12.01
N THR A 341 9.92 -13.32 -11.89
CA THR A 341 9.12 -12.75 -10.80
C THR A 341 7.69 -13.25 -10.87
N TRP A 342 7.09 -13.30 -12.07
CA TRP A 342 5.71 -13.76 -12.23
C TRP A 342 5.56 -15.20 -11.76
N TRP A 343 6.49 -16.07 -12.19
CA TRP A 343 6.45 -17.48 -11.83
C TRP A 343 6.61 -17.68 -10.32
N VAL A 344 7.62 -17.05 -9.70
CA VAL A 344 7.90 -17.18 -8.26
C VAL A 344 6.79 -16.56 -7.43
N PHE A 345 6.34 -15.35 -7.78
CA PHE A 345 5.24 -14.69 -7.06
C PHE A 345 3.95 -15.52 -7.11
N GLY A 346 3.65 -16.19 -8.24
CA GLY A 346 2.51 -17.09 -8.32
C GLY A 346 2.55 -18.25 -7.33
N GLU A 347 3.73 -18.80 -7.02
CA GLU A 347 3.89 -19.85 -5.98
C GLU A 347 3.76 -19.29 -4.56
N VAL A 348 4.21 -18.06 -4.33
CA VAL A 348 4.05 -17.41 -3.02
C VAL A 348 2.58 -17.07 -2.78
N ALA A 349 1.93 -16.45 -3.77
CA ALA A 349 0.54 -16.02 -3.69
C ALA A 349 -0.42 -17.20 -3.45
N SER A 350 -0.17 -18.37 -4.07
CA SER A 350 -1.01 -19.56 -3.87
C SER A 350 -0.96 -20.13 -2.44
N LYS A 351 0.10 -19.81 -1.68
CA LYS A 351 0.29 -20.23 -0.29
C LYS A 351 -0.12 -19.16 0.73
N SER A 352 -0.24 -17.90 0.31
CA SER A 352 -0.56 -16.76 1.17
C SER A 352 -1.75 -15.95 0.63
N ASP A 353 -2.80 -16.65 0.19
CA ASP A 353 -3.96 -16.03 -0.44
C ASP A 353 -4.88 -15.36 0.58
N TYR A 354 -5.47 -14.24 0.19
CA TYR A 354 -6.47 -13.52 0.97
C TYR A 354 -7.38 -12.71 0.05
N SER A 355 -8.64 -12.51 0.48
CA SER A 355 -9.61 -11.74 -0.29
C SER A 355 -9.26 -10.24 -0.31
N ILE A 356 -9.33 -9.64 -1.49
CA ILE A 356 -9.21 -8.20 -1.69
C ILE A 356 -10.57 -7.69 -2.14
N PHE A 357 -11.12 -6.70 -1.43
CA PHE A 357 -12.35 -6.05 -1.88
C PHE A 357 -12.04 -5.09 -3.03
N MET A 358 -12.74 -5.25 -4.15
CA MET A 358 -12.60 -4.36 -5.30
C MET A 358 -13.95 -3.72 -5.62
N ALA A 359 -13.94 -2.41 -5.82
CA ALA A 359 -15.10 -1.64 -6.24
C ALA A 359 -14.69 -0.56 -7.24
N GLU A 360 -15.65 -0.13 -8.05
CA GLU A 360 -15.51 1.02 -8.94
C GLU A 360 -16.69 1.96 -8.67
N ALA A 361 -16.39 3.24 -8.48
CA ALA A 361 -17.39 4.28 -8.33
C ALA A 361 -17.54 5.04 -9.66
N ASP A 362 -18.76 5.12 -10.17
CA ASP A 362 -19.08 5.97 -11.31
C ASP A 362 -19.31 7.42 -10.86
N ASN A 363 -19.86 7.60 -9.66
CA ASN A 363 -20.20 8.91 -9.12
C ASN A 363 -19.70 9.11 -7.67
N VAL A 364 -19.05 10.26 -7.43
CA VAL A 364 -18.45 10.62 -6.13
C VAL A 364 -19.14 11.81 -5.47
N GLY A 365 -20.41 12.05 -5.79
CA GLY A 365 -21.23 13.13 -5.22
C GLY A 365 -21.21 14.44 -6.00
N TYR A 366 -20.26 14.62 -6.92
CA TYR A 366 -20.19 15.80 -7.78
C TYR A 366 -19.62 15.48 -9.16
N LYS A 367 -19.86 16.41 -10.10
CA LYS A 367 -19.19 16.50 -11.39
C LYS A 367 -18.80 17.95 -11.65
N ARG A 368 -17.49 18.20 -11.75
CA ARG A 368 -16.97 19.52 -12.06
C ARG A 368 -16.94 19.75 -13.57
N THR A 369 -17.41 20.90 -14.01
CA THR A 369 -17.40 21.34 -15.41
C THR A 369 -16.73 22.70 -15.53
N LYS A 370 -16.42 23.15 -16.75
CA LYS A 370 -15.93 24.52 -17.00
C LYS A 370 -16.89 25.61 -16.48
N ARG A 371 -18.16 25.29 -16.27
CA ARG A 371 -19.21 26.23 -15.83
C ARG A 371 -19.49 26.17 -14.31
N GLY A 372 -18.80 25.30 -13.57
CA GLY A 372 -19.02 25.10 -12.13
C GLY A 372 -19.21 23.63 -11.77
N GLU A 373 -19.58 23.40 -10.52
CA GLU A 373 -19.82 22.08 -9.94
C GLU A 373 -21.30 21.71 -10.01
N LYS A 374 -21.58 20.48 -10.44
CA LYS A 374 -22.94 19.92 -10.46
C LYS A 374 -23.00 18.77 -9.46
N GLN A 375 -23.99 18.78 -8.57
CA GLN A 375 -24.26 17.68 -7.65
C GLN A 375 -24.64 16.41 -8.43
N MET A 376 -24.11 15.27 -7.99
CA MET A 376 -24.34 13.93 -8.56
C MET A 376 -24.66 12.94 -7.44
N PRO A 377 -25.15 11.73 -7.75
CA PRO A 377 -25.18 10.64 -6.79
C PRO A 377 -23.80 10.38 -6.18
N ASN A 378 -23.75 9.81 -4.97
CA ASN A 378 -22.51 9.43 -4.31
C ASN A 378 -22.54 7.94 -4.01
N GLU A 379 -21.69 7.18 -4.69
CA GLU A 379 -21.56 5.73 -4.51
C GLU A 379 -20.52 5.38 -3.45
N LEU A 380 -19.70 6.35 -3.00
CA LEU A 380 -18.70 6.13 -1.96
C LEU A 380 -19.34 6.04 -0.59
N PHE A 381 -20.27 6.94 -0.26
CA PHE A 381 -20.91 7.01 1.06
C PHE A 381 -22.25 7.76 1.03
N ARG A 382 -23.09 7.51 2.03
CA ARG A 382 -24.37 8.22 2.26
C ARG A 382 -24.24 9.25 3.38
N THR A 383 -25.10 10.28 3.35
CA THR A 383 -25.17 11.29 4.42
C THR A 383 -26.59 11.52 4.93
N ASP A 384 -26.73 11.93 6.18
CA ASP A 384 -27.99 12.41 6.75
C ASP A 384 -28.32 13.86 6.29
N SER A 385 -29.45 14.40 6.77
CA SER A 385 -29.88 15.77 6.46
C SER A 385 -28.93 16.87 6.95
N ASN A 386 -28.02 16.54 7.87
CA ASN A 386 -27.00 17.43 8.41
C ASN A 386 -25.64 17.23 7.71
N GLY A 387 -25.56 16.39 6.68
CA GLY A 387 -24.34 16.07 5.96
C GLY A 387 -23.41 15.08 6.70
N ARG A 388 -23.89 14.43 7.77
CA ARG A 388 -23.10 13.43 8.51
C ARG A 388 -23.09 12.12 7.76
N ILE A 389 -21.91 11.49 7.65
CA ILE A 389 -21.77 10.18 7.01
C ILE A 389 -22.55 9.13 7.80
N LEU A 390 -23.47 8.45 7.11
CA LEU A 390 -24.23 7.34 7.66
C LEU A 390 -23.35 6.10 7.71
N ILE A 391 -23.28 5.49 8.89
CA ILE A 391 -22.58 4.22 9.14
C ILE A 391 -23.39 3.41 10.15
N ASP A 392 -23.35 2.08 10.00
CA ASP A 392 -23.97 1.11 10.91
C ASP A 392 -25.49 1.28 11.10
N ASP A 393 -26.19 1.76 10.05
CA ASP A 393 -27.65 1.94 10.03
C ASP A 393 -28.41 0.72 9.46
N GLY A 394 -27.70 -0.36 9.15
CA GLY A 394 -28.26 -1.60 8.61
C GLY A 394 -28.55 -1.57 7.10
N VAL A 395 -28.15 -0.51 6.39
CA VAL A 395 -28.33 -0.37 4.94
C VAL A 395 -27.00 -0.61 4.22
N ASN A 396 -27.01 -1.50 3.22
CA ASN A 396 -25.84 -1.78 2.37
C ASN A 396 -26.10 -1.30 0.95
N ASP A 397 -25.73 -0.06 0.65
CA ASP A 397 -26.01 0.57 -0.64
C ASP A 397 -24.76 1.18 -1.29
N THR A 398 -23.86 1.73 -0.47
CA THR A 398 -22.61 2.38 -0.94
C THR A 398 -21.38 1.55 -0.68
N ILE A 399 -20.28 1.88 -1.37
CA ILE A 399 -18.98 1.21 -1.23
C ILE A 399 -18.53 1.21 0.23
N LEU A 400 -18.69 2.32 0.97
CA LEU A 400 -18.38 2.37 2.40
C LEU A 400 -19.15 1.31 3.19
N ASP A 401 -20.45 1.13 2.93
CA ASP A 401 -21.28 0.17 3.65
C ASP A 401 -20.73 -1.26 3.50
N TYR A 402 -20.36 -1.66 2.27
CA TYR A 402 -19.74 -2.97 2.02
C TYR A 402 -18.34 -3.08 2.62
N MET A 403 -17.54 -2.01 2.58
CA MET A 403 -16.20 -1.97 3.14
C MET A 403 -16.16 -2.09 4.67
N ARG A 404 -17.25 -1.74 5.37
CA ARG A 404 -17.37 -1.90 6.83
C ARG A 404 -17.28 -3.37 7.27
N ALA A 405 -17.61 -4.31 6.38
CA ALA A 405 -17.50 -5.74 6.66
C ALA A 405 -16.07 -6.31 6.56
N LEU A 406 -15.09 -5.49 6.15
CA LEU A 406 -13.71 -5.94 5.99
C LEU A 406 -13.03 -6.21 7.34
N HIS A 407 -12.37 -7.35 7.44
CA HIS A 407 -11.58 -7.72 8.61
C HIS A 407 -10.20 -7.05 8.59
N TRP A 408 -9.87 -6.37 9.69
CA TRP A 408 -8.56 -5.80 9.95
C TRP A 408 -7.95 -6.49 11.16
N ASP A 409 -6.66 -6.80 11.05
CA ASP A 409 -5.94 -7.52 12.09
C ASP A 409 -5.54 -6.61 13.26
#